data_AF-A0A933Z2A0-F1
#
_entry.id   AF-A0A933Z2A0-F1
#
_cell.length_a   1.000
_cell.length_b   1.000
_cell.length_c   1.000
_cell.angle_alpha   90.00
_cell.angle_beta   90.00
_cell.angle_gamma   90.00
#
_symmetry.space_group_name_H-M   'P 1'
#
loop_
_entity.id
_entity.type
_entity.pdbx_description
1 polymer ?
#
loop_
_entity_poly.entity_id
_entity_poly.type
_entity_poly.pdbx_seq_one_letter_code
_entity_poly.pdbx_strand_id
1 'polypeptide(L)'
;MEGKRKISEKELAQILGEHRRWADSKEKGKRAHLNEADLGGASLTEANLRAADLRKVDLSYAELRKADLSYAELRRANLTSADLSDADLRSASLINADLSGADLSGACLDDANLSGWIIKDIICTHIMQRDQRIDFAPGEFEKKYTWLESVAEVVLDLPLSDVTYYAGQMMAAVVGRRLGAASGGIVLRSMQAQSNDSTRLEFLVFQKELFDLIRQAMEQIQEALREQSQDLKALLAPLEAEPEAIGLRQSMPIPFTPYEWRPRDVEEILNRRHAQMSQPLQRLAEIIDSAARKILP
;
A
#
# COMPACT_ATOMS: atom_id res chain seq x y z
N MET A 1 9.18 18.61 -19.10
CA MET A 1 7.93 18.18 -18.46
C MET A 1 6.82 18.59 -19.41
N GLU A 2 6.23 17.65 -20.15
CA GLU A 2 5.02 17.98 -20.92
C GLU A 2 3.89 18.25 -19.92
N GLY A 3 3.27 19.42 -20.00
CA GLY A 3 2.13 19.79 -19.17
C GLY A 3 0.94 18.89 -19.48
N LYS A 4 0.06 18.67 -18.49
CA LYS A 4 -1.20 17.93 -18.68
C LYS A 4 -2.00 18.53 -19.85
N ARG A 5 -2.67 17.68 -20.63
CA ARG A 5 -3.44 18.14 -21.81
C ARG A 5 -4.72 18.82 -21.36
N LYS A 6 -4.81 20.13 -21.54
CA LYS A 6 -6.05 20.89 -21.31
C LYS A 6 -7.12 20.49 -22.33
N ILE A 7 -8.31 20.16 -21.85
CA ILE A 7 -9.47 19.79 -22.68
C ILE A 7 -10.47 20.94 -22.64
N SER A 8 -10.99 21.35 -23.80
CA SER A 8 -12.02 22.39 -23.86
C SER A 8 -13.38 21.85 -23.41
N GLU A 9 -14.27 22.71 -22.89
CA GLU A 9 -15.63 22.30 -22.48
C GLU A 9 -16.40 21.57 -23.60
N LYS A 10 -16.26 22.07 -24.85
CA LYS A 10 -16.91 21.45 -26.02
C LYS A 10 -16.37 20.05 -26.30
N GLU A 11 -15.06 19.87 -26.19
CA GLU A 11 -14.40 18.58 -26.37
C GLU A 11 -14.78 17.61 -25.24
N LEU A 12 -14.79 18.09 -23.99
CA LEU A 12 -15.24 17.32 -22.83
C LEU A 12 -16.68 16.86 -23.01
N ALA A 13 -17.60 17.75 -23.39
CA ALA A 13 -18.99 17.40 -23.67
C ALA A 13 -19.14 16.35 -24.77
N GLN A 14 -18.32 16.42 -25.82
CA GLN A 14 -18.29 15.40 -26.87
C GLN A 14 -17.81 14.05 -26.33
N ILE A 15 -16.73 14.03 -25.55
CA ILE A 15 -16.18 12.82 -24.93
C ILE A 15 -17.23 12.17 -24.01
N LEU A 16 -17.87 12.96 -23.14
CA LEU A 16 -18.91 12.47 -22.23
C LEU A 16 -20.14 11.95 -23.01
N GLY A 17 -20.52 12.59 -24.11
CA GLY A 17 -21.60 12.11 -24.98
C GLY A 17 -21.28 10.80 -25.72
N GLU A 18 -20.02 10.62 -26.14
CA GLU A 18 -19.55 9.33 -26.68
C GLU A 18 -19.47 8.26 -25.59
N HIS A 19 -19.04 8.62 -24.39
CA HIS A 19 -18.91 7.70 -23.26
C HIS A 19 -20.24 7.22 -22.71
N ARG A 20 -21.23 8.11 -22.60
CA ARG A 20 -22.59 7.72 -22.18
C ARG A 20 -23.19 6.68 -23.13
N ARG A 21 -23.07 6.88 -24.44
CA ARG A 21 -23.54 5.89 -25.44
C ARG A 21 -22.83 4.54 -25.27
N TRP A 22 -21.54 4.57 -24.97
CA TRP A 22 -20.74 3.38 -24.71
C TRP A 22 -21.15 2.68 -23.41
N ALA A 23 -21.43 3.42 -22.34
CA ALA A 23 -21.86 2.87 -21.06
C ALA A 23 -23.24 2.20 -21.16
N ASP A 24 -24.17 2.81 -21.91
CA ASP A 24 -25.55 2.32 -22.04
C ASP A 24 -25.66 1.09 -22.96
N SER A 25 -24.89 1.04 -24.06
CA SER A 25 -25.08 0.02 -25.11
C SER A 25 -23.90 -0.93 -25.29
N LYS A 26 -22.69 -0.55 -24.85
CA LYS A 26 -21.39 -1.20 -25.14
C LYS A 26 -21.03 -1.39 -26.63
N GLU A 27 -21.96 -1.20 -27.56
CA GLU A 27 -21.78 -1.37 -29.00
C GLU A 27 -21.59 -0.05 -29.77
N LYS A 28 -22.03 1.08 -29.19
CA LYS A 28 -21.96 2.41 -29.83
C LYS A 28 -21.30 3.42 -28.90
N GLY A 29 -20.46 4.30 -29.44
CA GLY A 29 -19.73 5.31 -28.66
C GLY A 29 -18.31 4.88 -28.31
N LYS A 30 -17.66 5.62 -27.42
CA LYS A 30 -16.27 5.36 -27.00
C LYS A 30 -16.13 5.57 -25.50
N ARG A 31 -15.43 4.65 -24.83
CA ARG A 31 -15.00 4.83 -23.43
C ARG A 31 -14.25 6.16 -23.30
N ALA A 32 -14.50 6.91 -22.22
CA ALA A 32 -13.77 8.14 -21.95
C ALA A 32 -12.32 7.79 -21.62
N HIS A 33 -11.40 8.33 -22.42
CA HIS A 33 -9.96 8.28 -22.20
C HIS A 33 -9.49 9.70 -21.89
N LEU A 34 -9.37 9.99 -20.60
CA LEU A 34 -9.06 11.29 -20.03
C LEU A 34 -7.79 11.23 -19.17
N ASN A 35 -6.98 10.17 -19.33
CA ASN A 35 -5.73 10.02 -18.60
C ASN A 35 -4.78 11.19 -18.90
N GLU A 36 -4.14 11.72 -17.84
CA GLU A 36 -3.23 12.87 -17.91
C GLU A 36 -3.87 14.17 -18.47
N ALA A 37 -5.21 14.24 -18.59
CA ALA A 37 -5.90 15.46 -18.96
C ALA A 37 -5.92 16.48 -17.79
N ASP A 38 -6.02 17.76 -18.12
CA ASP A 38 -6.31 18.84 -17.17
C ASP A 38 -7.79 19.20 -17.28
N LEU A 39 -8.55 18.82 -16.25
CA LEU A 39 -9.97 19.09 -16.03
C LEU A 39 -10.17 19.81 -14.69
N GLY A 40 -9.17 20.56 -14.22
CA GLY A 40 -9.28 21.33 -12.99
C GLY A 40 -10.45 22.33 -13.06
N GLY A 41 -11.33 22.31 -12.06
CA GLY A 41 -12.53 23.15 -12.01
C GLY A 41 -13.64 22.77 -12.99
N ALA A 42 -13.55 21.63 -13.67
CA ALA A 42 -14.57 21.21 -14.62
C ALA A 42 -15.91 20.91 -13.92
N SER A 43 -17.02 21.30 -14.55
CA SER A 43 -18.37 20.90 -14.10
C SER A 43 -18.72 19.53 -14.68
N LEU A 44 -18.76 18.54 -13.80
CA LEU A 44 -18.99 17.12 -14.08
C LEU A 44 -20.11 16.56 -13.17
N THR A 45 -20.97 17.43 -12.65
CA THR A 45 -22.11 17.05 -11.81
C THR A 45 -23.00 16.06 -12.56
N GLU A 46 -23.35 14.94 -11.91
CA GLU A 46 -24.14 13.83 -12.47
C GLU A 46 -23.53 13.21 -13.75
N ALA A 47 -22.25 13.45 -14.04
CA ALA A 47 -21.58 12.87 -15.19
C ALA A 47 -21.49 11.34 -15.04
N ASN A 48 -21.85 10.62 -16.10
CA ASN A 48 -21.49 9.21 -16.21
C ASN A 48 -20.02 9.15 -16.63
N LEU A 49 -19.17 8.64 -15.76
CA LEU A 49 -17.75 8.36 -15.96
C LEU A 49 -17.45 6.90 -15.58
N ARG A 50 -18.47 6.04 -15.64
CA ARG A 50 -18.38 4.64 -15.25
C ARG A 50 -17.30 3.95 -16.06
N ALA A 51 -16.37 3.33 -15.35
CA ALA A 51 -15.21 2.69 -15.94
C ALA A 51 -14.37 3.63 -16.82
N ALA A 52 -14.42 4.95 -16.71
CA ALA A 52 -13.54 5.83 -17.49
C ALA A 52 -12.05 5.58 -17.17
N ASP A 53 -11.17 5.86 -18.13
CA ASP A 53 -9.73 5.92 -17.89
C ASP A 53 -9.35 7.35 -17.48
N LEU A 54 -9.12 7.53 -16.18
CA LEU A 54 -8.84 8.81 -15.53
C LEU A 54 -7.47 8.80 -14.84
N ARG A 55 -6.55 7.91 -15.26
CA ARG A 55 -5.24 7.77 -14.62
C ARG A 55 -4.46 9.09 -14.73
N LYS A 56 -3.94 9.58 -13.61
CA LYS A 56 -3.18 10.85 -13.52
C LYS A 56 -3.93 12.10 -14.02
N VAL A 57 -5.25 12.05 -14.16
CA VAL A 57 -6.05 13.22 -14.54
C VAL A 57 -5.91 14.33 -13.49
N ASP A 58 -6.00 15.60 -13.89
CA ASP A 58 -6.32 16.70 -12.99
C ASP A 58 -7.82 16.92 -12.93
N LEU A 59 -8.40 16.73 -11.76
CA LEU A 59 -9.78 17.05 -11.39
C LEU A 59 -9.80 17.94 -10.15
N SER A 60 -8.70 18.67 -9.86
CA SER A 60 -8.67 19.58 -8.72
C SER A 60 -9.79 20.62 -8.84
N TYR A 61 -10.51 20.89 -7.75
CA TYR A 61 -11.66 21.80 -7.72
C TYR A 61 -12.82 21.42 -8.66
N ALA A 62 -12.84 20.22 -9.25
CA ALA A 62 -13.93 19.82 -10.14
C ALA A 62 -15.23 19.57 -9.37
N GLU A 63 -16.37 19.86 -10.01
CA GLU A 63 -17.70 19.54 -9.49
C GLU A 63 -18.09 18.14 -9.96
N LEU A 64 -17.97 17.12 -9.12
CA LEU A 64 -18.29 15.72 -9.42
C LEU A 64 -19.47 15.20 -8.60
N ARG A 65 -20.30 16.11 -8.08
CA ARG A 65 -21.46 15.76 -7.27
C ARG A 65 -22.36 14.78 -8.01
N LYS A 66 -22.71 13.66 -7.37
CA LYS A 66 -23.52 12.55 -7.95
C LYS A 66 -22.95 11.94 -9.23
N ALA A 67 -21.67 12.15 -9.55
CA ALA A 67 -21.07 11.51 -10.72
C ALA A 67 -21.01 9.99 -10.52
N ASP A 68 -21.23 9.23 -11.60
CA ASP A 68 -20.98 7.78 -11.61
C ASP A 68 -19.52 7.56 -12.02
N LEU A 69 -18.66 7.30 -11.03
CA LEU A 69 -17.25 6.94 -11.18
C LEU A 69 -17.03 5.44 -10.89
N SER A 70 -18.09 4.63 -10.88
CA SER A 70 -17.98 3.22 -10.56
C SER A 70 -17.06 2.52 -11.56
N TYR A 71 -16.17 1.65 -11.07
CA TYR A 71 -15.13 0.96 -11.87
C TYR A 71 -14.11 1.87 -12.57
N ALA A 72 -14.08 3.19 -12.31
CA ALA A 72 -13.15 4.11 -12.95
C ALA A 72 -11.69 3.86 -12.53
N GLU A 73 -10.75 4.11 -13.44
CA GLU A 73 -9.32 4.04 -13.16
C GLU A 73 -8.78 5.43 -12.80
N LEU A 74 -8.68 5.73 -11.50
CA LEU A 74 -8.26 7.03 -10.95
C LEU A 74 -6.84 7.00 -10.36
N ARG A 75 -6.03 6.00 -10.74
CA ARG A 75 -4.68 5.85 -10.18
C ARG A 75 -3.86 7.12 -10.39
N ARG A 76 -3.28 7.66 -9.31
CA ARG A 76 -2.49 8.90 -9.31
C ARG A 76 -3.25 10.14 -9.79
N ALA A 77 -4.59 10.13 -9.81
CA ALA A 77 -5.38 11.30 -10.14
C ALA A 77 -5.23 12.40 -9.06
N ASN A 78 -5.33 13.66 -9.48
CA ASN A 78 -5.45 14.80 -8.58
C ASN A 78 -6.93 15.17 -8.47
N LEU A 79 -7.52 14.99 -7.30
CA LEU A 79 -8.91 15.31 -6.92
C LEU A 79 -8.95 16.33 -5.79
N THR A 80 -7.85 17.08 -5.59
CA THR A 80 -7.76 18.04 -4.48
C THR A 80 -8.89 19.06 -4.54
N SER A 81 -9.57 19.26 -3.40
CA SER A 81 -10.72 20.17 -3.28
C SER A 81 -11.89 19.92 -4.26
N ALA A 82 -12.00 18.73 -4.84
CA ALA A 82 -13.13 18.37 -5.69
C ALA A 82 -14.40 18.10 -4.85
N ASP A 83 -15.56 18.42 -5.41
CA ASP A 83 -16.85 18.04 -4.81
C ASP A 83 -17.27 16.65 -5.34
N LEU A 84 -17.09 15.61 -4.53
CA LEU A 84 -17.51 14.24 -4.81
C LEU A 84 -18.76 13.86 -3.99
N SER A 85 -19.52 14.84 -3.51
CA SER A 85 -20.71 14.57 -2.71
C SER A 85 -21.71 13.70 -3.48
N ASP A 86 -22.28 12.70 -2.81
CA ASP A 86 -23.20 11.72 -3.41
C ASP A 86 -22.63 10.92 -4.62
N ALA A 87 -21.32 10.96 -4.90
CA ALA A 87 -20.72 10.28 -6.04
C ALA A 87 -20.62 8.75 -5.84
N ASP A 88 -20.76 7.99 -6.92
CA ASP A 88 -20.57 6.54 -6.90
C ASP A 88 -19.13 6.19 -7.28
N LEU A 89 -18.32 5.76 -6.31
CA LEU A 89 -16.93 5.33 -6.50
C LEU A 89 -16.78 3.80 -6.35
N ARG A 90 -17.87 3.04 -6.44
CA ARG A 90 -17.83 1.59 -6.25
C ARG A 90 -16.85 0.91 -7.18
N SER A 91 -16.00 0.05 -6.64
CA SER A 91 -14.97 -0.67 -7.40
C SER A 91 -13.98 0.22 -8.18
N ALA A 92 -13.92 1.53 -7.90
CA ALA A 92 -12.96 2.42 -8.54
C ALA A 92 -11.53 2.19 -8.03
N SER A 93 -10.52 2.47 -8.86
CA SER A 93 -9.10 2.38 -8.46
C SER A 93 -8.55 3.76 -8.12
N LEU A 94 -8.49 4.09 -6.83
CA LEU A 94 -7.98 5.36 -6.28
C LEU A 94 -6.51 5.26 -5.84
N ILE A 95 -5.76 4.31 -6.40
CA ILE A 95 -4.40 4.02 -5.96
C ILE A 95 -3.51 5.27 -6.11
N ASN A 96 -2.94 5.75 -5.00
CA ASN A 96 -2.13 6.97 -4.96
C ASN A 96 -2.83 8.24 -5.49
N ALA A 97 -4.17 8.30 -5.49
CA ALA A 97 -4.91 9.50 -5.84
C ALA A 97 -4.87 10.52 -4.69
N ASP A 98 -4.82 11.81 -5.01
CA ASP A 98 -4.83 12.88 -4.01
C ASP A 98 -6.22 13.53 -3.92
N LEU A 99 -6.92 13.32 -2.80
CA LEU A 99 -8.25 13.85 -2.51
C LEU A 99 -8.18 14.92 -1.40
N SER A 100 -7.03 15.54 -1.16
CA SER A 100 -6.89 16.51 -0.08
C SER A 100 -7.90 17.66 -0.21
N GLY A 101 -8.67 17.93 0.84
CA GLY A 101 -9.71 18.95 0.86
C GLY A 101 -11.00 18.62 0.08
N ALA A 102 -11.13 17.43 -0.51
CA ALA A 102 -12.33 17.05 -1.25
C ALA A 102 -13.54 16.79 -0.32
N ASP A 103 -14.75 16.90 -0.86
CA ASP A 103 -15.98 16.51 -0.16
C ASP A 103 -16.47 15.13 -0.64
N LEU A 104 -16.48 14.14 0.26
CA LEU A 104 -16.95 12.77 0.03
C LEU A 104 -18.29 12.48 0.72
N SER A 105 -19.02 13.51 1.19
CA SER A 105 -20.28 13.32 1.89
C SER A 105 -21.32 12.63 1.00
N GLY A 106 -21.80 11.46 1.43
CA GLY A 106 -22.77 10.66 0.69
C GLY A 106 -22.17 9.77 -0.40
N ALA A 107 -20.84 9.81 -0.60
CA ALA A 107 -20.20 8.98 -1.62
C ALA A 107 -20.28 7.49 -1.26
N CYS A 108 -20.29 6.63 -2.29
CA CYS A 108 -20.23 5.17 -2.11
C CYS A 108 -18.83 4.65 -2.46
N LEU A 109 -18.16 4.02 -1.49
CA LEU A 109 -16.78 3.53 -1.62
C LEU A 109 -16.67 1.99 -1.63
N ASP A 110 -17.79 1.27 -1.82
CA ASP A 110 -17.78 -0.20 -1.75
C ASP A 110 -16.81 -0.80 -2.78
N ASP A 111 -15.95 -1.71 -2.30
CA ASP A 111 -14.93 -2.39 -3.09
C ASP A 111 -13.94 -1.48 -3.83
N ALA A 112 -13.90 -0.18 -3.51
CA ALA A 112 -12.93 0.75 -4.07
C ALA A 112 -11.52 0.40 -3.57
N ASN A 113 -10.53 0.49 -4.47
CA ASN A 113 -9.13 0.32 -4.10
C ASN A 113 -8.55 1.67 -3.67
N LEU A 114 -8.42 1.85 -2.35
CA LEU A 114 -7.97 3.10 -1.71
C LEU A 114 -6.47 3.10 -1.38
N SER A 115 -5.68 2.14 -1.88
CA SER A 115 -4.27 1.99 -1.50
C SER A 115 -3.44 3.24 -1.80
N GLY A 116 -2.87 3.85 -0.76
CA GLY A 116 -2.01 5.03 -0.88
C GLY A 116 -2.73 6.31 -1.29
N TRP A 117 -4.08 6.33 -1.29
CA TRP A 117 -4.79 7.59 -1.50
C TRP A 117 -4.45 8.61 -0.40
N ILE A 118 -4.52 9.89 -0.73
CA ILE A 118 -4.21 10.99 0.20
C ILE A 118 -5.52 11.70 0.52
N ILE A 119 -5.92 11.75 1.79
CA ILE A 119 -7.21 12.30 2.22
C ILE A 119 -7.05 13.38 3.31
N LYS A 120 -6.05 14.23 3.17
CA LYS A 120 -5.78 15.30 4.15
C LYS A 120 -6.89 16.36 4.11
N ASP A 121 -7.36 16.82 5.27
CA ASP A 121 -8.36 17.89 5.37
C ASP A 121 -9.68 17.55 4.63
N ILE A 122 -10.00 16.26 4.52
CA ILE A 122 -11.18 15.78 3.80
C ILE A 122 -12.48 16.16 4.52
N ILE A 123 -13.50 16.52 3.75
CA ILE A 123 -14.85 16.76 4.25
C ILE A 123 -15.65 15.48 4.01
N CYS A 124 -16.14 14.85 5.08
CA CYS A 124 -17.04 13.70 4.94
C CYS A 124 -17.93 13.60 6.18
N THR A 125 -19.23 13.85 5.99
CA THR A 125 -20.24 13.71 7.04
C THR A 125 -20.81 12.31 7.12
N HIS A 126 -20.82 11.59 6.00
CA HIS A 126 -21.29 10.21 5.90
C HIS A 126 -20.82 9.57 4.59
N ILE A 127 -20.85 8.24 4.52
CA ILE A 127 -20.75 7.47 3.27
C ILE A 127 -21.91 6.49 3.16
N MET A 128 -22.11 5.98 1.95
CA MET A 128 -23.01 4.87 1.68
C MET A 128 -22.19 3.57 1.54
N GLN A 129 -22.50 2.58 2.36
CA GLN A 129 -21.87 1.24 2.33
C GLN A 129 -22.96 0.17 2.33
N ARG A 130 -23.04 -0.66 1.28
CA ARG A 130 -24.06 -1.71 1.12
C ARG A 130 -25.48 -1.20 1.41
N ASP A 131 -25.82 -0.06 0.82
CA ASP A 131 -27.08 0.68 1.00
C ASP A 131 -27.35 1.20 2.42
N GLN A 132 -26.34 1.18 3.31
CA GLN A 132 -26.41 1.75 4.65
C GLN A 132 -25.66 3.07 4.72
N ARG A 133 -26.27 4.03 5.40
CA ARG A 133 -25.62 5.29 5.75
C ARG A 133 -24.71 5.07 6.95
N ILE A 134 -23.45 5.45 6.82
CA ILE A 134 -22.46 5.47 7.91
C ILE A 134 -22.06 6.91 8.14
N ASP A 135 -22.46 7.48 9.27
CA ASP A 135 -22.13 8.85 9.65
C ASP A 135 -20.74 8.95 10.28
N PHE A 136 -20.13 10.13 10.13
CA PHE A 136 -18.83 10.48 10.72
C PHE A 136 -18.92 11.83 11.43
N ALA A 137 -18.34 11.90 12.61
CA ALA A 137 -18.04 13.18 13.23
C ALA A 137 -16.91 13.90 12.47
N PRO A 138 -16.75 15.22 12.62
CA PRO A 138 -15.64 15.97 12.01
C PRO A 138 -14.27 15.30 12.26
N GLY A 139 -13.55 15.00 11.19
CA GLY A 139 -12.24 14.35 11.21
C GLY A 139 -12.24 12.83 11.51
N GLU A 140 -13.40 12.22 11.81
CA GLU A 140 -13.48 10.78 12.06
C GLU A 140 -13.24 9.97 10.78
N PHE A 141 -13.76 10.43 9.65
CA PHE A 141 -13.52 9.80 8.36
C PHE A 141 -12.02 9.74 8.04
N GLU A 142 -11.33 10.89 8.11
CA GLU A 142 -9.88 10.97 7.90
C GLU A 142 -9.14 10.01 8.85
N LYS A 143 -9.48 10.03 10.14
CA LYS A 143 -8.90 9.07 11.11
C LYS A 143 -9.18 7.60 10.76
N LYS A 144 -10.33 7.27 10.18
CA LYS A 144 -10.68 5.90 9.81
C LYS A 144 -9.94 5.42 8.55
N TYR A 145 -9.59 6.34 7.66
CA TYR A 145 -9.15 6.02 6.29
C TYR A 145 -7.74 6.52 5.90
N THR A 146 -7.12 7.41 6.67
CA THR A 146 -5.72 7.87 6.46
C THR A 146 -4.71 6.76 6.75
N TRP A 147 -5.13 5.69 7.43
CA TRP A 147 -4.26 4.59 7.89
C TRP A 147 -4.32 3.31 7.05
N LEU A 148 -4.69 3.42 5.76
CA LEU A 148 -4.67 2.28 4.82
C LEU A 148 -3.35 2.14 4.04
N GLU A 149 -2.24 2.42 4.71
CA GLU A 149 -1.09 1.51 4.73
C GLU A 149 -0.84 1.19 6.20
N SER A 150 -1.37 0.08 6.68
CA SER A 150 -1.10 -0.37 8.04
C SER A 150 0.34 -0.86 8.11
N VAL A 151 1.27 0.07 8.32
CA VAL A 151 2.69 -0.22 8.49
C VAL A 151 2.90 -0.67 9.93
N ALA A 152 3.15 -1.96 10.14
CA ALA A 152 3.72 -2.40 11.41
C ALA A 152 5.22 -2.08 11.37
N GLU A 153 5.68 -1.23 12.28
CA GLU A 153 7.10 -0.92 12.46
C GLU A 153 7.70 -1.85 13.50
N VAL A 154 8.83 -2.46 13.18
CA VAL A 154 9.65 -3.24 14.13
C VAL A 154 11.07 -2.74 14.11
N VAL A 155 11.67 -2.58 15.28
CA VAL A 155 13.08 -2.24 15.42
C VAL A 155 13.82 -3.44 15.96
N LEU A 156 14.77 -3.97 15.18
CA LEU A 156 15.65 -5.05 15.61
C LEU A 156 17.00 -4.47 16.03
N ASP A 157 17.55 -4.96 17.14
CA ASP A 157 18.92 -4.69 17.60
C ASP A 157 19.94 -5.51 16.78
N LEU A 158 19.79 -5.48 15.47
CA LEU A 158 20.65 -6.09 14.47
C LEU A 158 21.04 -5.03 13.42
N PRO A 159 22.29 -5.05 12.92
CA PRO A 159 22.72 -4.15 11.85
C PRO A 159 21.94 -4.41 10.56
N LEU A 160 21.96 -3.44 9.64
CA LEU A 160 21.32 -3.59 8.33
C LEU A 160 22.10 -4.61 7.50
N SER A 161 21.62 -5.86 7.45
CA SER A 161 22.31 -7.00 6.85
C SER A 161 21.34 -7.97 6.17
N ASP A 162 21.88 -8.91 5.38
CA ASP A 162 21.12 -10.01 4.79
C ASP A 162 20.37 -10.81 5.86
N VAL A 163 20.98 -11.00 7.04
CA VAL A 163 20.39 -11.72 8.16
C VAL A 163 19.16 -10.99 8.68
N THR A 164 19.24 -9.68 8.88
CA THR A 164 18.11 -8.84 9.32
C THR A 164 17.00 -8.85 8.28
N TYR A 165 17.34 -8.94 6.99
CA TYR A 165 16.37 -9.11 5.92
C TYR A 165 15.65 -10.46 6.00
N TYR A 166 16.38 -11.57 6.19
CA TYR A 166 15.78 -12.87 6.38
C TYR A 166 14.92 -12.94 7.65
N ALA A 167 15.36 -12.31 8.75
CA ALA A 167 14.57 -12.19 9.98
C ALA A 167 13.23 -11.50 9.67
N GLY A 168 13.25 -10.36 8.98
CA GLY A 168 12.03 -9.67 8.55
C GLY A 168 11.12 -10.53 7.67
N GLN A 169 11.68 -11.22 6.67
CA GLN A 169 10.90 -12.13 5.82
C GLN A 169 10.28 -13.30 6.61
N MET A 170 11.01 -13.84 7.59
CA MET A 170 10.53 -14.92 8.46
C MET A 170 9.41 -14.46 9.38
N MET A 171 9.51 -13.24 9.93
CA MET A 171 8.44 -12.63 10.73
C MET A 171 7.14 -12.55 9.92
N ALA A 172 7.21 -11.96 8.71
CA ALA A 172 6.05 -11.87 7.82
C ALA A 172 5.49 -13.26 7.46
N ALA A 173 6.36 -14.22 7.15
CA ALA A 173 5.96 -15.57 6.79
C ALA A 173 5.30 -16.33 7.95
N VAL A 174 5.84 -16.25 9.17
CA VAL A 174 5.28 -16.90 10.35
C VAL A 174 3.92 -16.31 10.70
N VAL A 175 3.82 -14.98 10.78
CA VAL A 175 2.57 -14.28 11.07
C VAL A 175 1.51 -14.60 10.01
N GLY A 176 1.89 -14.54 8.72
CA GLY A 176 0.99 -14.88 7.62
C GLY A 176 0.45 -16.32 7.67
N ARG A 177 1.33 -17.31 7.93
CA ARG A 177 0.92 -18.72 8.07
C ARG A 177 -0.04 -18.94 9.23
N ARG A 178 0.23 -18.33 10.39
CA ARG A 178 -0.60 -18.46 11.60
C ARG A 178 -2.02 -17.94 11.40
N LEU A 179 -2.17 -16.89 10.60
CA LEU A 179 -3.46 -16.28 10.32
C LEU A 179 -4.25 -16.98 9.20
N GLY A 180 -3.77 -18.10 8.68
CA GLY A 180 -4.44 -18.84 7.59
C GLY A 180 -4.43 -18.11 6.25
N ALA A 181 -3.64 -17.04 6.12
CA ALA A 181 -3.48 -16.33 4.86
C ALA A 181 -2.48 -17.10 3.99
N ALA A 182 -2.98 -17.86 3.01
CA ALA A 182 -2.15 -18.62 2.06
C ALA A 182 -1.18 -17.73 1.26
N SER A 183 -1.38 -16.41 1.25
CA SER A 183 -0.45 -15.44 0.66
C SER A 183 -0.74 -14.01 1.16
N GLY A 184 0.11 -13.48 2.05
CA GLY A 184 0.39 -12.04 2.08
C GLY A 184 -0.58 -11.12 2.82
N GLY A 185 -1.13 -11.52 3.97
CA GLY A 185 -1.78 -10.55 4.88
C GLY A 185 -0.81 -9.53 5.48
N ILE A 186 0.49 -9.82 5.43
CA ILE A 186 1.60 -8.97 5.85
C ILE A 186 2.80 -9.20 4.91
N VAL A 187 3.52 -8.15 4.52
CA VAL A 187 4.80 -8.24 3.78
C VAL A 187 5.81 -7.25 4.31
N LEU A 188 7.10 -7.62 4.29
CA LEU A 188 8.18 -6.67 4.54
C LEU A 188 8.27 -5.68 3.37
N ARG A 189 8.09 -4.39 3.66
CA ARG A 189 8.09 -3.30 2.68
C ARG A 189 9.47 -2.66 2.54
N SER A 190 10.10 -2.35 3.65
CA SER A 190 11.35 -1.60 3.66
C SER A 190 12.18 -1.92 4.90
N MET A 191 13.48 -1.68 4.80
CA MET A 191 14.43 -1.75 5.89
C MET A 191 15.34 -0.52 5.86
N GLN A 192 15.53 0.11 7.02
CA GLN A 192 16.31 1.32 7.18
C GLN A 192 17.20 1.19 8.41
N ALA A 193 18.50 1.45 8.27
CA ALA A 193 19.40 1.52 9.42
C ALA A 193 19.01 2.70 10.31
N GLN A 194 18.73 2.45 11.59
CA GLN A 194 18.55 3.51 12.59
C GLN A 194 19.87 3.89 13.25
N SER A 195 20.76 2.92 13.42
CA SER A 195 22.13 3.08 13.91
C SER A 195 23.01 1.97 13.32
N ASN A 196 24.28 1.92 13.72
CA ASN A 196 25.19 0.85 13.27
C ASN A 196 24.73 -0.55 13.72
N ASP A 197 23.99 -0.64 14.82
CA ASP A 197 23.60 -1.90 15.46
C ASP A 197 22.08 -2.13 15.47
N SER A 198 21.32 -1.28 14.78
CA SER A 198 19.86 -1.30 14.81
C SER A 198 19.24 -0.98 13.47
N THR A 199 18.20 -1.74 13.13
CA THR A 199 17.48 -1.63 11.87
C THR A 199 15.98 -1.52 12.13
N ARG A 200 15.34 -0.54 11.50
CA ARG A 200 13.89 -0.40 11.37
C ARG A 200 13.39 -1.21 10.19
N LEU A 201 12.38 -2.02 10.43
CA LEU A 201 11.66 -2.81 9.45
C LEU A 201 10.23 -2.29 9.36
N GLU A 202 9.76 -2.05 8.14
CA GLU A 202 8.38 -1.64 7.87
C GLU A 202 7.64 -2.78 7.20
N PHE A 203 6.48 -3.15 7.73
CA PHE A 203 5.64 -4.22 7.19
C PHE A 203 4.29 -3.69 6.73
N LEU A 204 3.93 -3.92 5.47
CA LEU A 204 2.59 -3.62 4.98
C LEU A 204 1.63 -4.72 5.40
N VAL A 205 0.58 -4.35 6.13
CA VAL A 205 -0.53 -5.24 6.50
C VAL A 205 -1.72 -4.95 5.60
N PHE A 206 -2.22 -6.00 4.93
CA PHE A 206 -3.30 -5.89 3.94
C PHE A 206 -4.69 -6.19 4.52
N GLN A 207 -4.77 -6.69 5.76
CA GLN A 207 -6.02 -7.05 6.43
C GLN A 207 -6.24 -6.16 7.65
N LYS A 208 -7.14 -5.18 7.52
CA LYS A 208 -7.42 -4.17 8.55
C LYS A 208 -7.91 -4.80 9.85
N GLU A 209 -8.76 -5.82 9.75
CA GLU A 209 -9.38 -6.52 10.88
C GLU A 209 -8.33 -7.25 11.73
N LEU A 210 -7.18 -7.59 11.14
CA LEU A 210 -6.10 -8.28 11.82
C LEU A 210 -4.96 -7.34 12.23
N PHE A 211 -5.02 -6.04 11.92
CA PHE A 211 -3.89 -5.13 12.14
C PHE A 211 -3.46 -5.08 13.60
N ASP A 212 -4.39 -4.91 14.53
CA ASP A 212 -4.05 -4.86 15.96
C ASP A 212 -3.46 -6.18 16.46
N LEU A 213 -3.99 -7.30 15.99
CA LEU A 213 -3.49 -8.64 16.34
C LEU A 213 -2.08 -8.87 15.77
N ILE A 214 -1.85 -8.48 14.51
CA ILE A 214 -0.56 -8.55 13.83
C ILE A 214 0.45 -7.64 14.54
N ARG A 215 0.07 -6.41 14.88
CA ARG A 215 0.93 -5.46 15.62
C ARG A 215 1.38 -6.05 16.96
N GLN A 216 0.45 -6.60 17.75
CA GLN A 216 0.78 -7.25 19.02
C GLN A 216 1.73 -8.45 18.83
N ALA A 217 1.51 -9.26 17.79
CA ALA A 217 2.39 -10.38 17.49
C ALA A 217 3.80 -9.91 17.10
N MET A 218 3.91 -8.86 16.30
CA MET A 218 5.18 -8.27 15.88
C MET A 218 5.94 -7.64 17.06
N GLU A 219 5.25 -6.95 17.96
CA GLU A 219 5.81 -6.43 19.22
C GLU A 219 6.34 -7.57 20.10
N GLN A 220 5.58 -8.67 20.22
CA GLN A 220 6.00 -9.84 21.01
C GLN A 220 7.21 -10.56 20.41
N ILE A 221 7.30 -10.64 19.08
CA ILE A 221 8.46 -11.18 18.37
C ILE A 221 9.68 -10.25 18.54
N GLN A 222 9.49 -8.94 18.41
CA GLN A 222 10.54 -7.95 18.60
C GLN A 222 11.16 -8.09 19.99
N GLU A 223 10.34 -8.15 21.04
CA GLU A 223 10.83 -8.29 22.41
C GLU A 223 11.59 -9.61 22.62
N ALA A 224 11.09 -10.73 22.08
CA ALA A 224 11.77 -12.02 22.20
C ALA A 224 13.13 -12.06 21.47
N LEU A 225 13.25 -11.37 20.34
CA LEU A 225 14.52 -11.21 19.63
C LEU A 225 15.47 -10.27 20.40
N ARG A 226 14.93 -9.22 21.03
CA ARG A 226 15.69 -8.27 21.84
C ARG A 226 16.31 -8.93 23.07
N GLU A 227 15.55 -9.77 23.77
CA GLU A 227 16.03 -10.57 24.92
C GLU A 227 17.21 -11.47 24.54
N GLN A 228 17.28 -11.93 23.29
CA GLN A 228 18.34 -12.80 22.77
C GLN A 228 19.34 -12.06 21.87
N SER A 229 19.32 -10.74 21.86
CA SER A 229 20.13 -9.92 20.93
C SER A 229 21.64 -10.16 21.08
N GLN A 230 22.15 -10.36 22.30
CA GLN A 230 23.57 -10.64 22.53
C GLN A 230 23.99 -12.00 21.95
N ASP A 231 23.19 -13.04 22.18
CA ASP A 231 23.47 -14.38 21.65
C ASP A 231 23.38 -14.41 20.12
N LEU A 232 22.39 -13.71 19.56
CA LEU A 232 22.25 -13.56 18.11
C LEU A 232 23.46 -12.81 17.53
N LYS A 233 23.89 -11.69 18.12
CA LYS A 233 25.09 -10.97 17.67
C LYS A 233 26.34 -11.85 17.71
N ALA A 234 26.54 -12.62 18.78
CA ALA A 234 27.69 -13.52 18.89
C ALA A 234 27.66 -14.62 17.81
N LEU A 235 26.47 -15.14 17.51
CA LEU A 235 26.26 -16.19 16.53
C LEU A 235 26.36 -15.67 15.07
N LEU A 236 26.10 -14.38 14.86
CA LEU A 236 26.17 -13.71 13.56
C LEU A 236 27.53 -13.06 13.27
N ALA A 237 28.34 -12.76 14.29
CA ALA A 237 29.65 -12.14 14.14
C ALA A 237 30.58 -12.80 13.10
N PRO A 238 30.62 -14.14 12.93
CA PRO A 238 31.42 -14.77 11.87
C PRO A 238 30.95 -14.46 10.44
N LEU A 239 29.66 -14.17 10.25
CA LEU A 239 29.06 -13.85 8.95
C LEU A 239 29.27 -12.38 8.56
N GLU A 240 29.48 -11.50 9.56
CA GLU A 240 29.65 -10.05 9.37
C GLU A 240 31.12 -9.66 9.16
N ALA A 241 32.07 -10.58 9.39
CA ALA A 241 33.51 -10.33 9.28
C ALA A 241 34.08 -10.47 7.85
N GLU A 242 33.29 -10.88 6.85
CA GLU A 242 33.77 -10.97 5.46
C GLU A 242 33.65 -9.63 4.70
N PRO A 243 34.67 -9.21 3.92
CA PRO A 243 34.81 -7.83 3.41
C PRO A 243 33.84 -7.43 2.30
N GLU A 244 32.93 -8.32 1.91
CA GLU A 244 31.89 -8.07 0.90
C GLU A 244 30.56 -7.62 1.52
N ALA A 245 30.61 -7.10 2.76
CA ALA A 245 29.51 -6.41 3.40
C ALA A 245 28.98 -5.34 2.43
N ILE A 246 27.73 -5.52 2.01
CA ILE A 246 26.95 -4.60 1.19
C ILE A 246 27.15 -3.21 1.80
N GLY A 247 28.00 -2.40 1.16
CA GLY A 247 28.49 -1.15 1.73
C GLY A 247 27.31 -0.32 2.20
N LEU A 248 27.33 0.07 3.48
CA LEU A 248 26.34 0.89 4.19
C LEU A 248 25.48 1.75 3.25
N ARG A 249 24.40 1.16 2.72
CA ARG A 249 23.37 1.90 1.99
C ARG A 249 22.33 2.29 3.02
N GLN A 250 21.99 3.58 3.08
CA GLN A 250 20.94 4.10 3.98
C GLN A 250 19.56 3.44 3.76
N SER A 251 19.39 2.71 2.66
CA SER A 251 18.25 1.83 2.40
C SER A 251 18.66 0.66 1.50
N MET A 252 18.08 -0.53 1.72
CA MET A 252 18.11 -1.61 0.72
C MET A 252 16.78 -1.63 -0.04
N PRO A 253 16.77 -1.49 -1.38
CA PRO A 253 15.59 -1.80 -2.17
C PRO A 253 15.35 -3.32 -2.12
N ILE A 254 14.20 -3.74 -1.58
CA ILE A 254 13.79 -5.15 -1.60
C ILE A 254 13.48 -5.52 -3.05
N PRO A 255 14.18 -6.50 -3.66
CA PRO A 255 13.91 -6.88 -5.05
C PRO A 255 12.54 -7.55 -5.16
N PHE A 256 11.60 -6.86 -5.83
CA PHE A 256 10.30 -7.38 -6.24
C PHE A 256 10.38 -8.14 -7.57
N THR A 257 11.19 -9.19 -7.69
CA THR A 257 11.04 -10.14 -8.82
C THR A 257 11.49 -11.56 -8.44
N PRO A 258 10.65 -12.59 -8.62
CA PRO A 258 11.12 -13.96 -8.80
C PRO A 258 11.62 -14.09 -10.24
N TYR A 259 12.85 -14.54 -10.43
CA TYR A 259 13.52 -14.77 -11.72
C TYR A 259 13.99 -13.50 -12.47
N GLU A 260 15.26 -13.15 -12.27
CA GLU A 260 16.12 -12.69 -13.37
C GLU A 260 17.60 -12.91 -12.99
N TRP A 261 18.28 -13.77 -13.76
CA TRP A 261 19.73 -13.99 -13.87
C TRP A 261 20.58 -14.17 -12.58
N ARG A 262 21.06 -15.41 -12.35
CA ARG A 262 22.16 -15.70 -11.39
C ARG A 262 23.32 -16.40 -12.12
N PRO A 263 24.50 -15.77 -12.25
CA PRO A 263 25.73 -16.46 -12.68
C PRO A 263 26.08 -17.60 -11.71
N ARG A 264 26.72 -18.67 -12.20
CA ARG A 264 27.11 -19.85 -11.39
C ARG A 264 27.92 -19.48 -10.12
N ASP A 265 28.71 -18.41 -10.18
CA ASP A 265 29.52 -17.93 -9.05
C ASP A 265 28.66 -17.37 -7.90
N VAL A 266 27.49 -16.79 -8.20
CA VAL A 266 26.54 -16.29 -7.20
C VAL A 266 25.82 -17.44 -6.51
N GLU A 267 25.54 -18.53 -7.22
CA GLU A 267 24.90 -19.71 -6.64
C GLU A 267 25.83 -20.44 -5.67
N GLU A 268 27.13 -20.48 -5.96
CA GLU A 268 28.12 -21.07 -5.06
C GLU A 268 28.35 -20.23 -3.79
N ILE A 269 28.42 -18.89 -3.93
CA ILE A 269 28.48 -17.96 -2.80
C ILE A 269 27.21 -18.05 -1.95
N LEU A 270 26.03 -18.07 -2.59
CA LEU A 270 24.76 -18.23 -1.89
C LEU A 270 24.65 -19.59 -1.21
N ASN A 271 25.15 -20.67 -1.81
CA ASN A 271 25.13 -22.01 -1.21
C ASN A 271 26.10 -22.11 -0.02
N ARG A 272 27.30 -21.50 -0.09
CA ARG A 272 28.23 -21.41 1.05
C ARG A 272 27.64 -20.56 2.18
N ARG A 273 27.06 -19.40 1.86
CA ARG A 273 26.35 -18.56 2.83
C ARG A 273 25.14 -19.30 3.41
N HIS A 274 24.36 -20.01 2.62
CA HIS A 274 23.20 -20.80 3.09
C HIS A 274 23.60 -21.90 4.08
N ALA A 275 24.74 -22.57 3.84
CA ALA A 275 25.27 -23.56 4.78
C ALA A 275 25.72 -22.93 6.11
N GLN A 276 26.41 -21.79 6.07
CA GLN A 276 26.84 -21.05 7.27
C GLN A 276 25.68 -20.34 8.00
N MET A 277 24.62 -19.98 7.28
CA MET A 277 23.41 -19.34 7.82
C MET A 277 22.39 -20.32 8.41
N SER A 278 22.58 -21.63 8.22
CA SER A 278 21.63 -22.66 8.66
C SER A 278 21.31 -22.58 10.16
N GLN A 279 22.33 -22.55 11.02
CA GLN A 279 22.17 -22.46 12.47
C GLN A 279 21.60 -21.10 12.94
N PRO A 280 22.09 -19.94 12.45
CA PRO A 280 21.46 -18.65 12.77
C PRO A 280 20.00 -18.53 12.35
N LEU A 281 19.68 -18.94 11.13
CA LEU A 281 18.31 -18.89 10.63
C LEU A 281 17.40 -19.86 11.39
N GLN A 282 17.89 -21.04 11.75
CA GLN A 282 17.13 -21.98 12.57
C GLN A 282 16.84 -21.39 13.95
N ARG A 283 17.82 -20.74 14.59
CA ARG A 283 17.61 -20.08 15.88
C ARG A 283 16.61 -18.93 15.78
N LEU A 284 16.72 -18.08 14.75
CA LEU A 284 15.73 -17.03 14.48
C LEU A 284 14.33 -17.61 14.27
N ALA A 285 14.21 -18.71 13.52
CA ALA A 285 12.92 -19.37 13.27
C ALA A 285 12.25 -19.83 14.56
N GLU A 286 13.02 -20.46 15.46
CA GLU A 286 12.54 -20.93 16.76
C GLU A 286 12.03 -19.78 17.63
N ILE A 287 12.79 -18.68 17.71
CA ILE A 287 12.41 -17.51 18.51
C ILE A 287 11.13 -16.87 17.95
N ILE A 288 11.11 -16.62 16.64
CA ILE A 288 9.98 -15.98 15.96
C ILE A 288 8.70 -16.83 16.08
N ASP A 289 8.77 -18.15 15.81
CA ASP A 289 7.58 -19.01 15.91
C ASP A 289 7.12 -19.19 17.36
N SER A 290 8.03 -19.32 18.32
CA SER A 290 7.70 -19.41 19.75
C SER A 290 7.02 -18.14 20.26
N ALA A 291 7.53 -16.97 19.88
CA ALA A 291 6.94 -15.68 20.25
C ALA A 291 5.57 -15.47 19.58
N ALA A 292 5.46 -15.76 18.28
CA ALA A 292 4.21 -15.64 17.53
C ALA A 292 3.07 -16.48 18.14
N ARG A 293 3.36 -17.72 18.59
CA ARG A 293 2.40 -18.63 19.24
C ARG A 293 1.75 -18.08 20.51
N LYS A 294 2.37 -17.09 21.17
CA LYS A 294 1.80 -16.48 22.39
C LYS A 294 0.61 -15.58 22.09
N ILE A 295 0.52 -15.06 20.86
CA ILE A 295 -0.49 -14.09 20.43
C ILE A 295 -1.39 -14.66 19.34
N LEU A 296 -0.83 -15.40 18.39
CA LEU A 296 -1.51 -15.92 17.21
C LEU A 296 -1.92 -17.39 17.41
N PRO A 297 -3.07 -17.81 16.85
CA PRO A 297 -3.58 -19.17 16.96
C PRO A 297 -2.68 -20.26 16.33
#